data_AF-A0A220W6Q0-F1
#
_entry.id   AF-A0A220W6Q0-F1
#
_cell.length_a   1.000
_cell.length_b   1.000
_cell.length_c   1.000
_cell.angle_alpha   90.00
_cell.angle_beta   90.00
_cell.angle_gamma   90.00
#
_symmetry.space_group_name_H-M   'P 1'
#
loop_
_entity.id
_entity.type
_entity.pdbx_description
1 polymer ?
#
loop_
_entity_poly.entity_id
_entity_poly.type
_entity_poly.pdbx_seq_one_letter_code
_entity_poly.pdbx_strand_id
1 'polypeptide(L)' 'MATNYHKHSPLIDAVGGEAVRKRLGITSQTLHNWRVRGVPILKRMKFAALATEQGVKLPDNFLGELDA' A
#
# COMPACT_ATOMS: atom_id res chain seq x y z
N MET A 1 -11.52 16.81 -10.74
CA MET A 1 -12.04 15.59 -10.08
C MET A 1 -11.20 15.38 -8.82
N ALA A 2 -11.79 15.48 -7.62
CA ALA A 2 -11.07 15.18 -6.40
C ALA A 2 -10.88 13.66 -6.31
N THR A 3 -9.65 13.18 -6.50
CA THR A 3 -9.30 11.78 -6.25
C THR A 3 -9.42 11.55 -4.75
N ASN A 4 -10.45 10.83 -4.32
CA ASN A 4 -10.56 10.42 -2.93
C ASN A 4 -9.50 9.35 -2.68
N TYR A 5 -8.39 9.73 -2.04
CA TYR A 5 -7.29 8.82 -1.74
C TYR A 5 -7.68 7.92 -0.56
N HIS A 6 -7.38 6.63 -0.68
CA HIS A 6 -7.55 5.70 0.41
C HIS A 6 -6.63 6.08 1.58
N LYS A 7 -7.03 5.75 2.81
CA LYS A 7 -6.19 5.86 4.02
C LYS A 7 -4.86 5.11 3.93
N HIS A 8 -4.71 4.23 2.94
CA HIS A 8 -3.46 3.54 2.63
C HIS A 8 -2.47 4.37 1.80
N SER A 9 -2.91 5.43 1.13
CA SER A 9 -2.04 6.30 0.34
C SER A 9 -0.83 6.85 1.12
N PRO A 10 -0.98 7.44 2.32
CA PRO A 10 0.18 7.93 3.08
C PRO A 10 1.15 6.82 3.49
N LEU A 11 0.67 5.59 3.70
CA LEU A 11 1.53 4.44 3.98
C LEU A 11 2.34 4.05 2.74
N ILE A 12 1.72 4.05 1.56
CA ILE A 12 2.41 3.77 0.29
C ILE A 12 3.50 4.80 0.03
N ASP A 13 3.24 6.08 0.33
CA ASP A 13 4.21 7.15 0.19
C ASP A 13 5.34 7.05 1.25
N ALA A 14 5.03 6.69 2.49
CA ALA A 14 6.02 6.45 3.53
C ALA A 14 6.97 5.28 3.23
N VAL A 15 6.44 4.18 2.66
CA VAL A 15 7.26 3.02 2.23
C VAL A 15 8.09 3.35 0.98
N GLY A 16 7.65 4.32 0.20
CA GLY A 16 8.26 4.70 -1.07
C GLY A 16 7.68 3.91 -2.25
N GLY A 17 6.93 4.60 -3.11
CA GLY A 17 6.25 3.96 -4.25
C GLY A 17 7.16 3.20 -5.21
N GLU A 18 8.42 3.61 -5.36
CA GLU A 18 9.40 2.87 -6.18
C GLU A 18 9.78 1.52 -5.55
N ALA A 19 9.99 1.48 -4.23
CA ALA A 19 10.29 0.25 -3.50
C ALA A 19 9.12 -0.74 -3.61
N VAL A 20 7.89 -0.23 -3.44
CA VAL A 20 6.66 -1.03 -3.62
C VAL A 20 6.61 -1.63 -5.03
N ARG A 21 6.84 -0.81 -6.07
CA ARG A 21 6.83 -1.28 -7.46
C ARG A 21 7.89 -2.33 -7.74
N LYS A 22 9.14 -2.09 -7.33
CA LYS A 22 10.26 -3.02 -7.56
C LYS A 22 10.07 -4.34 -6.81
N ARG A 23 9.67 -4.29 -5.54
CA ARG A 23 9.53 -5.50 -4.69
C ARG A 23 8.31 -6.33 -5.04
N LEU A 24 7.20 -5.68 -5.40
CA LEU A 24 5.94 -6.37 -5.71
C LEU A 24 5.73 -6.61 -7.21
N GLY A 25 6.63 -6.09 -8.06
CA GLY A 25 6.56 -6.24 -9.52
C GLY A 25 5.32 -5.59 -10.14
N ILE A 26 4.85 -4.48 -9.57
CA ILE A 26 3.62 -3.81 -10.02
C ILE A 26 3.90 -2.57 -10.88
N THR A 27 2.98 -2.27 -11.79
CA THR A 27 3.04 -1.08 -12.65
C THR A 27 2.70 0.19 -11.87
N SER A 28 3.07 1.36 -12.41
CA SER A 28 2.68 2.67 -11.85
C SER A 28 1.16 2.81 -11.73
N GLN A 29 0.42 2.26 -12.69
CA GLN A 29 -1.04 2.32 -12.71
C GLN A 29 -1.64 1.47 -11.60
N THR A 30 -1.11 0.27 -11.35
CA THR A 30 -1.51 -0.57 -10.22
C THR A 30 -1.21 0.11 -8.88
N LEU A 31 -0.04 0.74 -8.75
CA LEU A 31 0.30 1.51 -7.55
C LEU A 31 -0.67 2.68 -7.34
N HIS A 32 -1.01 3.41 -8.40
CA HIS A 32 -2.00 4.48 -8.33
C HIS A 32 -3.37 3.95 -7.90
N ASN A 33 -3.81 2.82 -8.45
CA ASN A 33 -5.05 2.17 -8.03
C ASN A 33 -5.02 1.79 -6.55
N TRP A 34 -3.88 1.36 -5.99
CA TRP A 34 -3.78 1.07 -4.56
C TRP A 34 -3.86 2.32 -3.68
N ARG A 35 -3.36 3.46 -4.17
CA ARG A 35 -3.52 4.75 -3.48
C ARG A 35 -4.98 5.20 -3.46
N VAL A 36 -5.76 4.89 -4.49
CA VAL A 36 -7.18 5.28 -4.58
C VAL A 36 -8.11 4.26 -3.90
N ARG A 37 -7.86 2.96 -4.07
CA ARG A 37 -8.75 1.86 -3.64
C ARG A 37 -8.22 1.03 -2.47
N GLY A 38 -7.01 1.29 -1.99
CA GLY A 38 -6.38 0.48 -0.96
C GLY A 38 -5.50 -0.66 -1.50
N VAL A 39 -4.63 -1.18 -0.63
CA VAL A 39 -3.76 -2.32 -0.95
C VAL A 39 -4.60 -3.61 -0.89
N PRO A 40 -4.62 -4.44 -1.96
CA PRO A 40 -5.38 -5.69 -1.97
C PRO A 40 -4.94 -6.64 -0.87
N ILE A 41 -5.89 -7.32 -0.21
CA ILE A 41 -5.66 -8.25 0.91
C ILE A 41 -4.53 -9.26 0.60
N LEU A 42 -4.55 -9.88 -0.58
CA LEU A 42 -3.54 -10.84 -1.04
C LEU A 42 -2.11 -10.27 -1.10
N LYS A 43 -1.97 -8.95 -1.22
CA LYS A 43 -0.70 -8.24 -1.30
C LYS A 43 -0.32 -7.56 0.02
N ARG A 44 -1.24 -7.44 0.98
CA ARG A 44 -0.99 -6.75 2.26
C ARG A 44 0.10 -7.41 3.09
N MET A 45 0.20 -8.75 3.12
CA MET A 45 1.31 -9.41 3.82
C MET A 45 2.68 -9.04 3.22
N LYS A 46 2.80 -9.04 1.89
CA LYS A 46 4.06 -8.66 1.21
C LYS A 46 4.36 -7.18 1.37
N PHE A 47 3.34 -6.33 1.32
CA PHE A 47 3.48 -4.90 1.60
C PHE A 47 3.89 -4.67 3.06
N ALA A 48 3.36 -5.44 4.00
CA ALA A 48 3.73 -5.34 5.41
C ALA A 48 5.16 -5.77 5.69
N ALA A 49 5.63 -6.85 5.05
CA ALA A 49 7.04 -7.21 5.09
C ALA A 49 7.92 -6.05 4.58
N LEU A 50 7.57 -5.46 3.44
CA LEU A 50 8.30 -4.33 2.87
C LEU A 50 8.25 -3.08 3.77
N ALA A 51 7.09 -2.77 4.36
CA ALA A 51 6.95 -1.64 5.27
C ALA A 51 7.86 -1.80 6.49
N THR A 52 7.92 -3.00 7.06
CA THR A 52 8.85 -3.34 8.15
C THR A 52 10.30 -3.23 7.71
N GLU A 53 10.67 -3.72 6.52
CA GLU A 53 12.02 -3.57 5.94
C GLU A 53 12.41 -2.07 5.81
N GLN A 54 11.45 -1.19 5.52
CA GLN A 54 11.65 0.26 5.40
C GLN A 54 11.47 1.02 6.72
N GLY A 55 11.22 0.34 7.84
CA GLY A 55 10.99 0.97 9.14
C GLY A 55 9.66 1.73 9.26
N VAL A 56 8.72 1.51 8.36
CA VAL A 56 7.39 2.15 8.37
C VAL A 56 6.43 1.33 9.25
N LYS A 57 5.86 1.98 10.26
CA LYS A 57 4.81 1.37 11.09
C LYS A 57 3.49 1.30 10.34
N LEU A 58 2.95 0.09 10.22
CA LEU A 58 1.60 -0.13 9.73
C LEU A 58 0.59 -0.11 10.88
N PRO A 59 -0.65 0.31 10.63
CA PRO A 59 -1.71 0.22 11.63
C PRO A 59 -2.03 -1.25 11.95
N ASP A 60 -2.35 -1.56 13.21
CA ASP A 60 -2.57 -2.94 13.70
C ASP A 60 -3.65 -3.69 12.90
N ASN A 61 -4.67 -2.99 12.42
CA ASN A 61 -5.75 -3.59 11.63
C ASN A 61 -5.44 -3.70 10.12
N PHE A 62 -4.25 -3.31 9.66
CA PHE A 62 -3.92 -3.27 8.22
C PHE A 62 -4.13 -4.61 7.52
N LEU A 63 -3.81 -5.73 8.18
CA LEU A 63 -3.95 -7.06 7.58
C LEU A 63 -5.40 -7.58 7.58
N GLY A 64 -6.22 -7.18 8.55
CA GLY A 64 -7.58 -7.69 8.77
C GLY A 64 -8.69 -6.80 8.21
N GLU A 65 -8.37 -5.58 7.78
CA GLU A 65 -9.37 -4.62 7.29
C GLU A 65 -10.04 -5.10 6.00
N LEU A 66 -11.34 -5.42 6.03
CA LEU A 66 -12.10 -5.57 4.80
C LEU A 66 -12.25 -4.18 4.16
N ASP A 67 -11.65 -4.00 2.97
CA ASP A 67 -11.98 -2.86 2.09
C ASP A 67 -13.46 -3.02 1.72
N ALA A 68 -14.32 -2.19 2.33
CA ALA A 68 -15.77 -2.17 2.11
C ALA A 68 -16.15 -1.37 0.86
#